data_AF-A0A554K7R4-F1
#
_entry.id   AF-A0A554K7R4-F1
#
_cell.length_a   1.000
_cell.length_b   1.000
_cell.length_c   1.000
_cell.angle_alpha   90.00
_cell.angle_beta   90.00
_cell.angle_gamma   90.00
#
_symmetry.space_group_name_H-M   'P 1'
#
loop_
_entity.id
_entity.type
_entity.pdbx_description
1 polymer ?
#
loop_
_entity_poly.entity_id
_entity_poly.type
_entity_poly.pdbx_seq_one_letter_code
_entity_poly.pdbx_strand_id
1 'polypeptide(L)'
;MKYINVRARYAVAKMKKRRINSMEKPTYKQRAFARAYVKNKGNGTQAAVEAYNPRNRDTAHAIASENLRKPAVMREIERLLPGDEVEARLIHRAFSAKLPDDIRWSELHGYIETSLKLKGLLQNKPGNEAVNVALVIRKD
;
A
#
# COMPACT_ATOMS: atom_id res chain seq x y z
N MET A 1 -4.61 -8.72 -16.26
CA MET A 1 -5.57 -8.47 -15.17
C MET A 1 -4.91 -7.51 -14.18
N LYS A 2 -5.42 -6.28 -14.03
CA LYS A 2 -4.74 -5.16 -13.33
C LYS A 2 -5.12 -5.16 -11.85
N TYR A 3 -4.34 -5.82 -10.98
CA TYR A 3 -4.56 -5.82 -9.54
C TYR A 3 -3.46 -5.10 -8.81
N ILE A 4 -3.69 -3.84 -8.49
CA ILE A 4 -2.86 -3.12 -7.53
C ILE A 4 -3.78 -2.25 -6.70
N ASN A 5 -3.51 -2.28 -5.40
CA ASN A 5 -4.05 -1.46 -4.33
C ASN A 5 -4.83 -0.23 -4.84
N VAL A 6 -6.15 -0.42 -4.99
CA VAL A 6 -7.05 0.50 -5.69
C VAL A 6 -6.96 1.89 -5.06
N ARG A 7 -6.73 2.03 -3.75
CA ARG A 7 -6.60 3.32 -3.06
C ARG A 7 -5.32 4.07 -3.40
N ALA A 8 -4.17 3.40 -3.40
CA ALA A 8 -2.89 4.01 -3.79
C ALA A 8 -2.89 4.38 -5.27
N ARG A 9 -3.44 3.51 -6.12
CA ARG A 9 -3.54 3.77 -7.57
C ARG A 9 -4.57 4.80 -7.96
N TYR A 10 -5.69 4.92 -7.25
CA TYR A 10 -6.68 5.97 -7.49
C TYR A 10 -6.10 7.35 -7.18
N ALA A 11 -5.29 7.45 -6.11
CA ALA A 11 -4.55 8.67 -5.80
C ALA A 11 -3.53 9.02 -6.91
N VAL A 12 -2.76 8.04 -7.39
CA VAL A 12 -1.76 8.21 -8.46
C VAL A 12 -2.41 8.55 -9.81
N ALA A 13 -3.51 7.89 -10.18
CA ALA A 13 -4.23 8.13 -11.44
C ALA A 13 -4.92 9.51 -11.45
N LYS A 14 -5.48 9.94 -10.31
CA LYS A 14 -6.04 11.30 -10.15
C LYS A 14 -4.95 12.38 -10.19
N MET A 15 -3.71 12.06 -9.78
CA MET A 15 -2.54 12.95 -9.87
C MET A 15 -1.93 13.05 -11.27
N LYS A 16 -2.01 12.00 -12.11
CA LYS A 16 -1.49 12.01 -13.50
C LYS A 16 -2.10 13.11 -14.38
N LYS A 17 -3.35 13.52 -14.12
CA LYS A 17 -4.07 14.54 -14.92
C LYS A 17 -3.65 16.00 -14.62
N ARG A 18 -2.74 16.25 -13.66
CA ARG A 18 -2.42 17.62 -13.19
C ARG A 18 -0.93 18.04 -13.23
N ARG A 19 0.02 17.23 -13.71
CA ARG A 19 1.46 17.51 -13.54
C ARG A 19 2.28 17.48 -14.82
N ILE A 20 2.27 18.60 -15.54
CA ILE A 20 3.43 19.08 -16.31
C ILE A 20 3.93 20.31 -15.57
N ASN A 21 4.74 20.11 -14.51
CA ASN A 21 5.76 21.04 -13.97
C ASN A 21 6.20 20.64 -12.56
N SER A 22 7.37 19.99 -12.46
CA SER A 22 8.60 20.56 -11.86
C SER A 22 9.60 19.42 -11.57
N MET A 23 10.81 19.58 -12.11
CA MET A 23 11.97 18.71 -11.92
C MET A 23 12.63 18.91 -10.55
N GLU A 24 11.89 19.37 -9.55
CA GLU A 24 12.46 19.68 -8.25
C GLU A 24 12.84 18.38 -7.52
N LYS A 25 14.11 18.30 -7.11
CA LYS A 25 14.62 17.18 -6.32
C LYS A 25 14.12 17.32 -4.87
N PRO A 26 13.74 16.24 -4.19
CA PRO A 26 13.30 16.32 -2.81
C PRO A 26 14.44 16.77 -1.90
N THR A 27 14.15 17.66 -0.96
CA THR A 27 15.10 18.08 0.09
C THR A 27 15.46 16.91 1.03
N TYR A 28 16.49 17.08 1.87
CA TYR A 28 16.87 16.03 2.83
C TYR A 28 15.70 15.59 3.73
N LYS A 29 14.95 16.55 4.30
CA LYS A 29 13.79 16.26 5.15
C LYS A 29 12.65 15.60 4.38
N GLN A 30 12.42 16.01 3.12
CA GLN A 30 11.42 15.37 2.25
C GLN A 30 11.79 13.92 1.91
N ARG A 31 13.07 13.63 1.67
CA ARG A 31 13.54 12.24 1.49
C ARG A 31 13.41 11.41 2.77
N ALA A 32 13.74 12.00 3.93
CA ALA A 32 13.56 11.34 5.22
C ALA A 32 12.07 11.01 5.45
N PHE A 33 11.18 11.95 5.14
CA PHE A 33 9.73 11.73 5.18
C PHE A 33 9.29 10.61 4.26
N ALA A 34 9.72 10.60 2.99
CA ALA A 34 9.35 9.54 2.05
C ALA A 34 9.79 8.14 2.52
N ARG A 35 11.00 8.01 3.07
CA ARG A 35 11.48 6.75 3.65
C ARG A 35 10.65 6.32 4.86
N ALA A 36 10.41 7.24 5.80
CA ALA A 36 9.58 6.97 6.96
C ALA A 36 8.14 6.62 6.58
N TYR A 37 7.60 7.23 5.53
CA TYR A 37 6.26 6.94 5.01
C TYR A 37 6.14 5.50 4.50
N VAL A 38 7.10 5.05 3.70
CA VAL A 38 7.14 3.66 3.21
C VAL A 38 7.37 2.68 4.37
N LYS A 39 8.33 2.97 5.26
CA LYS A 39 8.60 2.16 6.47
C LYS A 39 7.36 2.01 7.35
N ASN A 40 6.59 3.07 7.52
CA ASN A 40 5.36 3.10 8.33
C ASN A 40 4.11 2.70 7.54
N LYS A 41 4.26 1.94 6.45
CA LYS A 41 3.15 1.37 5.68
C LYS A 41 2.11 2.41 5.21
N GLY A 42 2.57 3.63 4.92
CA GLY A 42 1.72 4.73 4.47
C GLY A 42 1.12 5.61 5.57
N ASN A 43 1.58 5.50 6.83
CA ASN A 43 1.16 6.43 7.87
C ASN A 43 1.91 7.77 7.75
N GLY A 44 1.24 8.76 7.14
CA GLY A 44 1.76 10.11 6.93
C GLY A 44 2.13 10.85 8.22
N THR A 45 1.25 10.79 9.23
CA THR A 45 1.45 11.50 10.49
C THR A 45 2.68 10.95 11.22
N GLN A 46 2.84 9.63 11.29
CA GLN A 46 4.01 9.01 11.92
C GLN A 46 5.30 9.32 11.15
N ALA A 47 5.24 9.33 9.81
CA ALA A 47 6.37 9.74 8.98
C ALA A 47 6.78 11.20 9.20
N ALA A 48 5.81 12.10 9.42
CA ALA A 48 6.08 13.48 9.76
C ALA A 48 6.72 13.62 11.16
N VAL A 49 6.30 12.81 12.14
CA VAL A 49 6.93 12.76 13.46
C VAL A 49 8.41 12.39 13.34
N GLU A 50 8.71 11.32 12.61
CA GLU A 50 10.09 10.85 12.43
C GLU A 50 10.98 11.82 11.64
N ALA A 51 10.43 12.46 10.60
CA ALA A 51 11.24 13.29 9.69
C ALA A 51 11.38 14.77 10.13
N TYR A 52 10.40 15.30 10.88
CA TYR A 52 10.32 16.72 11.19
C TYR A 52 10.28 17.04 12.69
N ASN A 53 10.05 16.05 13.56
CA ASN A 53 9.89 16.23 15.01
C ASN A 53 8.94 17.40 15.40
N PRO A 54 7.66 17.34 14.97
CA PRO A 54 6.68 18.40 15.22
C PRO A 54 6.26 18.44 16.70
N ARG A 55 5.84 19.61 17.16
CA ARG A 55 5.46 19.85 18.56
C ARG A 55 4.21 19.07 19.00
N ASN A 56 3.34 18.69 18.08
CA ASN A 56 2.11 17.93 18.35
C ASN A 56 1.64 17.13 17.12
N ARG A 57 0.66 16.24 17.31
CA ARG A 57 0.11 15.38 16.26
C ARG A 57 -0.64 16.15 15.17
N ASP A 58 -1.29 17.26 15.50
CA ASP A 58 -2.04 18.06 14.50
C ASP A 58 -1.09 18.71 13.51
N THR A 59 0.02 19.23 14.02
CA THR A 59 1.13 19.75 13.20
C THR A 59 1.73 18.64 12.35
N ALA A 60 1.94 17.45 12.92
CA ALA A 60 2.43 16.29 12.16
C ALA A 60 1.48 15.91 11.02
N HIS A 61 0.18 15.92 11.26
CA HIS A 61 -0.85 15.63 10.26
C HIS A 61 -0.88 16.68 9.13
N ALA A 62 -0.75 17.96 9.48
CA ALA A 62 -0.64 19.05 8.51
C ALA A 62 0.61 18.92 7.63
N ILE A 63 1.78 18.68 8.26
CA ILE A 63 3.06 18.46 7.56
C ILE A 63 2.96 17.25 6.62
N ALA A 64 2.35 16.16 7.08
CA ALA A 64 2.14 14.97 6.27
C ALA A 64 1.28 15.27 5.04
N SER A 65 0.15 15.94 5.24
CA SER A 65 -0.76 16.34 4.16
C SER A 65 -0.08 17.26 3.15
N GLU A 66 0.77 18.18 3.60
CA GLU A 66 1.53 19.04 2.71
C GLU A 66 2.57 18.25 1.92
N ASN A 67 3.38 17.42 2.58
CA ASN A 67 4.42 16.62 1.92
C ASN A 67 3.85 15.68 0.86
N LEU A 68 2.73 15.01 1.15
CA LEU A 68 2.07 14.11 0.19
C LEU A 68 1.47 14.83 -1.03
N ARG A 69 1.27 16.15 -0.96
CA ARG A 69 0.90 16.96 -2.13
C ARG A 69 2.10 17.37 -2.97
N LYS A 70 3.33 17.26 -2.46
CA LYS A 70 4.53 17.71 -3.17
C LYS A 70 4.96 16.69 -4.24
N PRO A 71 5.10 17.12 -5.51
CA PRO A 71 5.55 16.28 -6.61
C PRO A 71 6.83 15.47 -6.37
N ALA A 72 7.82 16.11 -5.76
CA ALA A 72 9.14 15.54 -5.49
C ALA A 72 9.09 14.43 -4.44
N VAL A 73 8.28 14.61 -3.40
CA VAL A 73 8.06 13.60 -2.34
C VAL A 73 7.38 12.37 -2.91
N MET A 74 6.33 12.56 -3.72
CA MET A 74 5.60 11.45 -4.33
C MET A 74 6.48 10.60 -5.25
N ARG A 75 7.34 11.23 -6.07
CA ARG A 75 8.31 10.50 -6.90
C ARG A 75 9.30 9.69 -6.07
N GLU A 76 9.75 10.24 -4.94
CA GLU A 76 10.65 9.51 -4.05
C GLU A 76 9.95 8.33 -3.38
N ILE A 77 8.69 8.48 -2.97
CA ILE A 77 7.87 7.37 -2.47
C ILE A 77 7.74 6.29 -3.56
N GLU A 78 7.40 6.67 -4.79
CA GLU A 78 7.30 5.74 -5.93
C GLU A 78 8.63 5.01 -6.17
N ARG A 79 9.76 5.71 -6.11
CA ARG A 79 11.10 5.12 -6.26
C ARG A 79 11.45 4.13 -5.14
N LEU A 80 10.93 4.35 -3.94
CA LEU A 80 11.17 3.49 -2.77
C LEU A 80 10.24 2.27 -2.73
N LEU A 81 9.12 2.32 -3.43
CA LEU A 81 8.23 1.17 -3.57
C LEU A 81 8.82 0.14 -4.55
N PRO A 82 8.57 -1.16 -4.33
CA PRO A 82 8.97 -2.18 -5.29
C PRO A 82 8.34 -1.89 -6.66
N GLY A 83 9.10 -2.07 -7.74
CA GLY A 83 8.57 -1.96 -9.10
C GLY A 83 7.52 -3.03 -9.40
N ASP A 84 6.69 -2.80 -10.42
CA ASP A 84 5.55 -3.66 -10.79
C ASP A 84 5.94 -5.15 -10.96
N GLU A 85 7.13 -5.44 -11.49
CA GLU A 85 7.63 -6.81 -11.63
C GLU A 85 7.96 -7.49 -10.30
N VAL A 86 8.54 -6.74 -9.35
CA VAL A 86 8.84 -7.24 -8.01
C VAL A 86 7.53 -7.50 -7.27
N GLU A 87 6.57 -6.58 -7.37
CA GLU A 87 5.23 -6.75 -6.79
C GLU A 87 4.52 -7.98 -7.38
N ALA A 88 4.53 -8.14 -8.71
CA ALA A 88 3.95 -9.30 -9.37
C ALA A 88 4.59 -10.62 -8.95
N ARG A 89 5.92 -10.68 -8.82
CA ARG A 89 6.64 -11.87 -8.32
C ARG A 89 6.30 -12.19 -6.87
N LEU A 90 6.22 -11.18 -6.00
CA LEU A 90 5.85 -11.37 -4.60
C LEU A 90 4.41 -11.91 -4.46
N ILE A 91 3.49 -11.36 -5.25
CA ILE A 91 2.10 -11.83 -5.33
C ILE A 91 2.04 -13.26 -5.86
N HIS A 92 2.75 -13.56 -6.95
CA HIS A 92 2.82 -14.91 -7.52
C HIS A 92 3.38 -15.90 -6.50
N ARG A 93 4.49 -15.58 -5.83
CA ARG A 93 5.08 -16.42 -4.79
C ARG A 93 4.14 -16.65 -3.61
N ALA A 94 3.37 -15.63 -3.20
CA ALA A 94 2.37 -15.78 -2.15
C ALA A 94 1.23 -16.73 -2.56
N PHE A 95 0.79 -16.71 -3.83
CA PHE A 95 -0.23 -17.63 -4.34
C PHE A 95 0.28 -19.04 -4.62
N SER A 96 1.55 -19.17 -5.00
CA SER A 96 2.20 -20.44 -5.32
C SER A 96 2.91 -21.08 -4.13
N ALA A 97 2.90 -20.43 -2.96
CA ALA A 97 3.41 -21.01 -1.74
C ALA A 97 2.58 -22.25 -1.41
N LYS A 98 3.23 -23.43 -1.35
CA LYS A 98 2.62 -24.61 -0.74
C LYS A 98 2.23 -24.22 0.69
N LEU A 99 0.95 -24.35 0.99
CA LEU A 99 0.48 -24.25 2.37
C LEU A 99 1.08 -25.42 3.15
N PRO A 100 1.47 -25.22 4.42
CA PRO A 100 1.85 -26.32 5.30
C PRO A 100 0.73 -27.36 5.37
N ASP A 101 1.09 -28.64 5.41
CA ASP A 101 0.13 -29.74 5.51
C ASP A 101 -0.63 -29.72 6.86
N ASP A 102 -0.09 -29.01 7.86
CA ASP A 102 -0.62 -28.87 9.22
C ASP A 102 -1.20 -27.47 9.52
N ILE A 103 -1.54 -26.69 8.49
CA ILE A 103 -2.05 -25.33 8.69
C ILE A 103 -3.35 -25.32 9.51
N ARG A 104 -3.38 -24.46 10.53
CA ARG A 104 -4.60 -24.28 11.33
C ARG A 104 -5.66 -23.54 10.53
N TRP A 105 -6.93 -23.90 10.73
CA TRP A 105 -8.07 -23.26 10.05
C TRP A 105 -8.10 -21.72 10.19
N SER A 106 -7.72 -21.18 11.34
CA SER A 106 -7.66 -19.74 11.59
C SER A 106 -6.59 -19.04 10.75
N GLU A 107 -5.44 -19.68 10.56
CA GLU A 107 -4.34 -19.18 9.72
C GLU A 107 -4.72 -19.28 8.25
N LEU A 108 -5.30 -20.40 7.83
CA LEU A 108 -5.83 -20.59 6.47
C LEU A 108 -6.86 -19.52 6.11
N HIS A 109 -7.77 -19.21 7.03
CA HIS A 109 -8.74 -18.11 6.86
C HIS A 109 -8.04 -16.77 6.62
N GLY A 110 -6.98 -16.46 7.37
CA GLY A 110 -6.20 -15.23 7.19
C GLY A 110 -5.52 -15.14 5.81
N TYR A 111 -5.01 -16.27 5.29
CA TYR A 111 -4.44 -16.35 3.95
C TYR A 111 -5.48 -16.16 2.85
N ILE A 112 -6.65 -16.79 2.98
CA ILE A 112 -7.76 -16.65 2.04
C ILE A 112 -8.26 -15.20 2.03
N GLU A 113 -8.48 -14.62 3.21
CA GLU A 113 -8.94 -13.23 3.33
C GLU A 113 -7.94 -12.26 2.69
N THR A 114 -6.65 -12.44 2.95
CA THR A 114 -5.57 -11.65 2.35
C THR A 114 -5.57 -11.77 0.83
N SER A 115 -5.70 -12.99 0.32
CA SER A 115 -5.75 -13.29 -1.11
C SER A 115 -6.94 -12.63 -1.81
N LEU A 116 -8.13 -12.65 -1.19
CA LEU A 116 -9.33 -12.03 -1.73
C LEU A 116 -9.24 -10.49 -1.72
N LYS A 117 -8.64 -9.90 -0.68
CA LYS A 117 -8.34 -8.46 -0.61
C LYS A 117 -7.37 -8.03 -1.71
N LEU A 118 -6.30 -8.81 -1.94
CA LEU A 118 -5.34 -8.55 -3.02
C LEU A 118 -6.00 -8.62 -4.42
N LYS A 119 -6.92 -9.56 -4.62
CA LYS A 119 -7.75 -9.68 -5.84
C LYS A 119 -8.89 -8.68 -5.89
N GLY A 120 -9.03 -7.76 -4.93
CA GLY A 120 -10.11 -6.78 -4.89
C GLY A 120 -11.53 -7.38 -4.81
N LEU A 121 -11.62 -8.68 -4.51
CA LEU A 121 -12.87 -9.43 -4.35
C LEU A 121 -13.46 -9.23 -2.96
N LEU A 122 -12.61 -8.93 -1.96
CA LEU A 122 -13.03 -8.47 -0.65
C LEU A 122 -12.66 -6.99 -0.52
N GLN A 123 -13.65 -6.10 -0.46
CA GLN A 123 -13.45 -4.67 -0.27
C GLN A 123 -13.98 -4.25 1.09
N ASN A 124 -13.25 -3.38 1.80
CA ASN A 124 -13.76 -2.70 2.99
C ASN A 124 -14.76 -1.62 2.55
N LYS A 125 -15.95 -2.02 2.09
CA LYS A 125 -17.09 -1.13 1.92
C LYS A 125 -17.95 -1.16 3.20
N PRO A 126 -18.54 -0.03 3.62
CA PRO A 126 -19.51 -0.04 4.69
C PRO A 126 -20.78 -0.71 4.16
N GLY A 127 -20.97 -1.98 4.51
CA GLY A 127 -22.06 -2.83 4.07
C GLY A 127 -21.67 -4.29 4.25
N ASN A 128 -22.45 -5.06 5.01
CA ASN A 128 -22.23 -6.48 5.29
C ASN A 128 -22.52 -7.35 4.04
N GLU A 129 -21.84 -7.11 2.92
CA GLU A 129 -21.85 -8.05 1.80
C GLU A 129 -20.96 -9.24 2.15
N ALA A 130 -21.58 -10.35 2.55
CA ALA A 130 -20.89 -11.61 2.75
C ALA A 130 -20.38 -12.13 1.40
N VAL A 131 -19.06 -12.33 1.28
CA VAL A 131 -18.46 -13.00 0.14
C VAL A 131 -18.36 -14.49 0.45
N ASN A 132 -19.25 -15.29 -0.13
CA ASN A 132 -19.19 -16.74 -0.03
C ASN A 132 -18.10 -17.28 -0.97
N VAL A 133 -17.09 -17.95 -0.41
CA VAL A 133 -16.02 -18.59 -1.18
C VAL A 133 -16.16 -20.09 -1.04
N ALA A 134 -16.37 -20.79 -2.15
CA ALA A 134 -16.34 -22.24 -2.21
C ALA A 134 -14.90 -22.72 -2.44
N LEU A 135 -14.37 -23.54 -1.53
CA LEU A 135 -13.09 -24.24 -1.74
C LEU A 135 -13.40 -25.57 -2.44
N VAL A 136 -12.93 -25.73 -3.67
CA VAL A 136 -13.07 -27.01 -4.40
C VAL A 136 -11.80 -27.82 -4.18
N ILE A 137 -11.88 -28.84 -3.33
CA ILE A 137 -10.82 -29.84 -3.18
C ILE A 137 -11.09 -30.94 -4.20
N ARG A 138 -10.20 -31.07 -5.19
CA ARG A 138 -10.19 -32.24 -6.07
C ARG A 138 -9.28 -33.27 -5.43
N LYS A 139 -9.81 -34.48 -5.25
CA LYS A 139 -9.02 -35.64 -4.88
C LYS A 139 -8.67 -36.34 -6.19
N ASP A 140 -7.39 -36.56 -6.41
CA ASP A 140 -6.91 -37.43 -7.49
C ASP A 140 -7.36 -38.88 -7.24
#